data_AF-A0A348YYQ0-F1
#
_entry.id   AF-A0A348YYQ0-F1
#
_cell.length_a   1.000
_cell.length_b   1.000
_cell.length_c   1.000
_cell.angle_alpha   90.00
_cell.angle_beta   90.00
_cell.angle_gamma   90.00
#
_symmetry.space_group_name_H-M   'P 1'
#
loop_
_entity.id
_entity.type
_entity.pdbx_description
1 polymer ?
#
loop_
_entity_poly.entity_id
_entity_poly.type
_entity_poly.pdbx_seq_one_letter_code
_entity_poly.pdbx_strand_id
1 'polypeptide(L)' 'MFTDKFFEVLNHEGVVSIVTCANNTAHVANTWNSYLIVVEENKILIPAA' A
#
# COMPACT_ATOMS: atom_id res chain seq x y z
N MET A 1 2.77 14.04 -0.20
CA MET A 1 1.96 14.08 1.03
C MET A 1 0.66 13.34 0.75
N PHE A 2 0.23 12.44 1.63
CA PHE A 2 -1.06 11.77 1.49
C PHE A 2 -2.22 12.76 1.62
N THR A 3 -3.30 12.52 0.90
CA THR A 3 -4.47 13.40 0.87
C THR A 3 -5.59 12.87 1.76
N ASP A 4 -6.54 13.72 2.13
CA ASP A 4 -7.74 13.28 2.87
C ASP A 4 -8.49 12.18 2.12
N LYS A 5 -8.52 12.24 0.78
CA LYS A 5 -9.14 11.20 -0.05
C LYS A 5 -8.41 9.86 0.03
N PHE A 6 -7.09 9.86 0.17
CA PHE A 6 -6.32 8.63 0.39
C PHE A 6 -6.73 7.99 1.73
N PHE A 7 -6.81 8.77 2.80
CA PHE A 7 -7.26 8.27 4.11
C PHE A 7 -8.71 7.78 4.10
N GLU A 8 -9.59 8.45 3.36
CA GLU A 8 -10.96 7.99 3.15
C GLU A 8 -10.99 6.61 2.49
N VAL A 9 -10.17 6.38 1.45
CA VAL A 9 -10.08 5.07 0.77
C VAL A 9 -9.60 3.97 1.72
N LEU A 10 -8.64 4.24 2.60
CA LEU A 10 -8.14 3.25 3.56
C LEU A 10 -9.22 2.78 4.56
N ASN A 11 -10.30 3.54 4.77
CA ASN A 11 -11.42 3.15 5.63
C ASN A 11 -12.39 2.14 4.97
N HIS A 12 -12.17 1.80 3.70
CA HIS A 12 -12.94 0.80 2.98
C HIS A 12 -12.05 -0.39 2.65
N GLU A 13 -12.50 -1.61 2.96
CA GLU A 13 -11.69 -2.79 2.67
C GLU A 13 -11.46 -2.95 1.16
N GLY A 14 -10.23 -3.30 0.80
CA GLY A 14 -9.79 -3.33 -0.59
C GLY A 14 -8.38 -3.90 -0.74
N VAL A 15 -8.12 -4.44 -1.93
CA VAL A 15 -6.81 -5.00 -2.27
C VAL A 15 -5.85 -3.87 -2.62
N VAL A 16 -4.69 -3.86 -1.98
CA VAL A 16 -3.55 -3.03 -2.33
C VAL A 16 -2.62 -3.86 -3.22
N SER A 17 -2.26 -3.33 -4.39
CA SER A 17 -1.29 -3.95 -5.30
C SER A 17 0.05 -3.22 -5.24
N ILE A 18 1.12 -3.96 -5.00
CA ILE A 18 2.49 -3.46 -4.97
C ILE A 18 3.20 -4.07 -6.17
N VAL A 19 3.73 -3.22 -7.05
CA VAL A 19 4.43 -3.64 -8.26
C VAL A 19 5.90 -3.30 -8.14
N THR A 20 6.76 -4.30 -8.30
CA THR A 20 8.21 -4.13 -8.39
C THR A 20 8.70 -4.57 -9.77
N CYS A 21 9.74 -3.89 -10.26
CA CYS A 21 10.31 -4.16 -11.57
C CYS A 21 11.78 -4.55 -11.43
N ALA A 22 12.16 -5.68 -12.02
CA ALA A 22 13.54 -6.14 -12.11
C ALA A 22 13.74 -6.92 -13.42
N ASN A 23 14.91 -6.79 -14.05
CA ASN A 23 15.26 -7.53 -15.27
C ASN A 23 14.18 -7.46 -16.38
N ASN A 24 13.68 -6.25 -16.66
CA ASN A 24 12.59 -6.00 -17.62
C ASN A 24 11.29 -6.81 -17.36
N THR A 25 11.09 -7.28 -16.13
CA THR A 25 9.90 -8.03 -15.73
C THR A 25 9.23 -7.34 -14.55
N ALA A 26 7.90 -7.28 -14.55
CA ALA A 26 7.11 -6.80 -13.43
C ALA A 26 6.67 -7.99 -12.56
N HIS A 27 6.80 -7.83 -11.24
CA HIS A 27 6.21 -8.71 -10.26
C HIS A 27 5.15 -7.94 -9.48
N VAL A 28 4.04 -8.59 -9.18
CA VAL A 28 2.94 -8.03 -8.39
C VAL A 28 2.70 -8.87 -7.16
N ALA A 29 2.63 -8.21 -6.01
CA ALA A 29 2.20 -8.79 -4.75
C ALA A 29 1.08 -7.94 -4.17
N ASN A 30 0.26 -8.55 -3.30
CA ASN A 30 -0.94 -7.92 -2.77
C ASN A 30 -0.98 -7.94 -1.24
N THR A 31 -1.65 -6.94 -0.69
CA THR A 31 -2.05 -6.87 0.72
C THR A 31 -3.43 -6.20 0.81
N TRP A 32 -3.89 -5.87 2.01
CA TRP A 32 -5.19 -5.27 2.28
C TRP A 32 -5.07 -3.83 2.77
N ASN A 33 -6.07 -3.01 2.51
CA ASN A 33 -6.15 -1.64 3.05
C ASN A 33 -6.05 -1.67 4.58
N SER A 34 -6.73 -2.62 5.23
CA SER A 34 -6.70 -2.82 6.68
C SER A 34 -5.33 -3.22 7.24
N TYR A 35 -4.37 -3.60 6.38
CA TYR A 35 -3.02 -4.00 6.80
C TYR A 35 -1.98 -2.87 6.69
N LEU A 36 -2.34 -1.73 6.10
CA LEU A 36 -1.44 -0.60 5.95
C LEU A 36 -1.33 0.19 7.27
N ILE A 37 -0.10 0.43 7.72
CA ILE A 37 0.17 1.32 8.85
C ILE A 37 0.82 2.59 8.31
N VAL A 38 0.08 3.69 8.30
CA VAL A 38 0.62 5.01 7.93
C VAL A 38 1.30 5.63 9.15
N VAL A 39 2.59 5.93 9.04
CA VAL A 39 3.37 6.60 10.10
C VAL A 39 3.80 8.00 9.63
N GLU A 40 4.46 8.75 10.51
CA GLU A 40 4.96 10.09 10.23
C GLU A 40 5.82 10.14 8.94
N GLU A 41 5.91 11.33 8.35
CA GLU A 41 6.77 11.61 7.18
C GLU A 41 6.42 10.85 5.88
N ASN A 42 5.14 10.50 5.67
CA ASN A 42 4.66 9.82 4.44
C ASN A 42 5.18 8.38 4.25
N LYS A 43 5.39 7.65 5.35
CA LYS A 43 5.82 6.25 5.31
C LYS A 43 4.61 5.33 5.52
N ILE A 44 4.60 4.21 4.78
CA ILE A 44 3.62 3.13 4.93
C ILE A 44 4.38 1.87 5.32
N LEU A 45 4.03 1.26 6.45
CA LEU A 45 4.51 -0.06 6.84
C LEU A 45 3.50 -1.11 6.37
N ILE A 46 4.03 -2.20 5.83
CA ILE A 46 3.24 -3.32 5.29
C ILE A 46 3.77 -4.60 5.95
N PRO A 47 2.91 -5.45 6.55
CA PRO A 47 3.35 -6.71 7.11
C PRO A 47 3.85 -7.63 5.99
N ALA A 48 5.07 -8.14 6.14
CA ALA A 48 5.62 -9.18 5.29
C ALA A 48 5.30 -10.54 5.93
N ALA A 49 4.61 -11.40 5.20
CA ALA A 49 4.30 -12.78 5.57
C ALA A 49 4.95 -13.74 4.57
#